data_AF-A0A963HFI6-F1
#
_entry.id   AF-A0A963HFI6-F1
#
_cell.length_a   1.000
_cell.length_b   1.000
_cell.length_c   1.000
_cell.angle_alpha   90.00
_cell.angle_beta   90.00
_cell.angle_gamma   90.00
#
_symmetry.space_group_name_H-M   'P 1'
#
loop_
_entity.id
_entity.type
_entity.pdbx_description
1 polymer ?
#
loop_
_entity_poly.entity_id
_entity_poly.type
_entity_poly.pdbx_seq_one_letter_code
_entity_poly.pdbx_strand_id
1 'polypeptide(L)'
;LPLAGAGTRFQPVYVEDVAEAVWQSLIRDDAAGQTFQLAGPTVYTLRQLVEYVSALVGKPRPIYPLSERLAMLQARMMELAPQPLMSRDNVRSMKVDNVATGSPQPFGMIPTALETVAPAWLGQAAPRAHYYPFRRHARR
;
A
#
# COMPACT_ATOMS: atom_id res chain seq x y z
N LEU A 1 7.17 16.41 -3.05
CA LEU A 1 7.48 15.11 -2.44
C LEU A 1 8.34 14.33 -3.42
N PRO A 2 9.64 14.17 -3.15
CA PRO A 2 10.50 13.30 -3.93
C PRO A 2 10.03 11.85 -3.76
N LEU A 3 9.66 11.20 -4.87
CA LEU A 3 9.05 9.88 -4.86
C LEU A 3 9.83 8.95 -5.79
N ALA A 4 10.51 7.99 -5.19
CA ALA A 4 11.10 6.87 -5.90
C ALA A 4 10.02 5.88 -6.34
N GLY A 5 10.19 5.22 -7.48
CA GLY A 5 9.20 4.25 -7.97
C GLY A 5 7.85 4.87 -8.32
N ALA A 6 7.79 6.17 -8.64
CA ALA A 6 6.53 6.87 -8.88
C ALA A 6 5.68 6.23 -10.00
N GLY A 7 6.32 5.60 -10.99
CA GLY A 7 5.65 4.87 -12.08
C GLY A 7 5.38 3.39 -11.80
N THR A 8 5.88 2.84 -10.70
CA THR A 8 5.68 1.44 -10.32
C THR A 8 4.21 1.17 -10.04
N ARG A 9 3.69 0.05 -10.55
CA ARG A 9 2.30 -0.34 -10.37
C ARG A 9 2.10 -1.22 -9.14
N PHE A 10 0.97 -1.02 -8.48
CA PHE A 10 0.51 -1.69 -7.28
C PHE A 10 -0.97 -1.99 -7.42
N GLN A 11 -1.40 -3.15 -6.91
CA GLN A 11 -2.80 -3.53 -6.82
C GLN A 11 -3.16 -3.79 -5.35
N PRO A 12 -3.52 -2.73 -4.58
CA PRO A 12 -3.69 -2.82 -3.13
C PRO A 12 -4.81 -3.79 -2.76
N VAL A 13 -4.55 -4.69 -1.82
CA VAL A 13 -5.55 -5.64 -1.31
C VAL A 13 -6.06 -5.18 0.06
N TYR A 14 -7.36 -5.35 0.32
CA TYR A 14 -7.93 -5.09 1.63
C TYR A 14 -7.63 -6.24 2.60
N VAL A 15 -7.23 -5.90 3.83
CA VAL A 15 -6.78 -6.90 4.82
C VAL A 15 -7.89 -7.87 5.24
N GLU A 16 -9.16 -7.44 5.27
CA GLU A 16 -10.26 -8.36 5.60
C GLU A 16 -10.52 -9.37 4.47
N ASP A 17 -10.38 -8.95 3.21
CA ASP A 17 -10.46 -9.90 2.08
C ASP A 17 -9.35 -10.95 2.18
N VAL A 18 -8.15 -10.57 2.62
CA VAL A 18 -7.04 -11.52 2.84
C VAL A 18 -7.37 -12.47 3.98
N ALA A 19 -7.92 -11.96 5.09
CA ALA A 19 -8.32 -12.78 6.22
C ALA A 19 -9.41 -13.80 5.82
N GLU A 20 -10.39 -13.37 5.04
CA GLU A 20 -11.44 -14.24 4.50
C GLU A 20 -10.85 -15.31 3.56
N ALA A 21 -9.94 -14.92 2.65
CA ALA A 21 -9.26 -15.86 1.77
C ALA A 21 -8.49 -16.94 2.54
N VAL A 22 -7.78 -16.54 3.60
CA VAL A 22 -7.07 -17.48 4.49
C VAL A 22 -8.06 -18.40 5.19
N TRP A 23 -9.13 -17.85 5.77
CA TRP A 23 -10.16 -18.63 6.44
C TRP A 23 -10.80 -19.68 5.52
N GLN A 24 -11.23 -19.28 4.33
CA GLN A 24 -11.81 -20.17 3.33
C GLN A 24 -10.81 -21.26 2.91
N SER A 25 -9.53 -20.92 2.75
CA SER A 25 -8.50 -21.90 2.36
C SER A 25 -8.29 -23.02 3.39
N LEU A 26 -8.66 -22.79 4.66
CA LEU A 26 -8.54 -23.79 5.72
C LEU A 26 -9.70 -24.79 5.74
N ILE A 27 -10.85 -24.42 5.19
CA ILE A 27 -12.08 -25.23 5.25
C ILE A 27 -12.31 -25.97 3.93
N ARG A 28 -11.78 -25.44 2.84
CA ARG A 28 -12.01 -25.97 1.50
C ARG A 28 -10.96 -27.00 1.11
N ASP A 29 -11.41 -28.20 0.79
CA ASP A 29 -10.53 -29.29 0.32
C ASP A 29 -9.83 -28.94 -1.01
N ASP A 30 -10.49 -28.17 -1.88
CA ASP A 30 -9.95 -27.73 -3.18
C ASP A 30 -8.89 -26.63 -3.08
N ALA A 31 -8.66 -26.08 -1.89
CA ALA A 31 -7.62 -25.10 -1.64
C ALA A 31 -6.26 -25.74 -1.33
N ALA A 32 -6.22 -27.03 -0.98
CA ALA A 32 -4.99 -27.70 -0.59
C ALA A 32 -3.94 -27.70 -1.72
N GLY A 33 -2.72 -27.26 -1.40
CA GLY A 33 -1.59 -27.20 -2.35
C GLY A 33 -1.69 -26.11 -3.41
N GLN A 34 -2.71 -25.24 -3.36
CA GLN A 34 -2.88 -24.15 -4.31
C GLN A 34 -2.13 -22.89 -3.87
N THR A 35 -1.73 -22.07 -4.83
CA THR A 35 -1.19 -20.73 -4.60
C THR A 35 -2.17 -19.71 -5.13
N PHE A 36 -2.66 -18.83 -4.25
CA PHE A 36 -3.60 -17.77 -4.61
C PHE A 36 -2.90 -16.43 -4.61
N GLN A 37 -3.19 -15.60 -5.61
CA GLN A 37 -2.82 -14.19 -5.62
C GLN A 37 -4.01 -13.38 -5.11
N LEU A 38 -3.75 -12.46 -4.19
CA LEU A 38 -4.76 -11.61 -3.58
C LEU A 38 -4.45 -10.16 -3.93
N ALA A 39 -5.39 -9.51 -4.59
CA ALA A 39 -5.24 -8.15 -5.08
C ALA A 39 -6.58 -7.42 -5.11
N GLY A 40 -6.54 -6.09 -5.01
CA GLY A 40 -7.75 -5.28 -5.12
C GLY A 40 -8.30 -5.19 -6.56
N PRO A 41 -9.44 -4.52 -6.75
CA PRO A 41 -10.08 -4.43 -8.07
C PRO A 41 -9.33 -3.54 -9.06
N THR A 42 -8.45 -2.64 -8.59
CA THR A 42 -7.86 -1.59 -9.41
C THR A 42 -6.35 -1.53 -9.25
N VAL A 43 -5.66 -1.37 -10.37
CA VAL A 43 -4.21 -1.17 -10.42
C VAL A 43 -3.91 0.34 -10.39
N TYR A 44 -3.01 0.73 -9.51
CA TYR A 44 -2.55 2.10 -9.33
C TYR A 44 -1.05 2.20 -9.54
N THR A 45 -0.58 3.34 -10.02
CA THR A 45 0.82 3.72 -9.84
C THR A 45 1.05 4.21 -8.41
N LEU A 46 2.28 4.09 -7.90
CA LEU A 46 2.63 4.65 -6.59
C LEU A 46 2.33 6.15 -6.51
N ARG A 47 2.53 6.88 -7.61
CA ARG A 47 2.13 8.28 -7.74
C ARG A 47 0.64 8.47 -7.43
N GLN A 48 -0.23 7.72 -8.09
CA GLN A 48 -1.69 7.81 -7.90
C GLN A 48 -2.09 7.49 -6.46
N LEU A 49 -1.47 6.48 -5.84
CA LEU A 49 -1.72 6.16 -4.43
C LEU A 49 -1.34 7.32 -3.49
N VAL A 50 -0.18 7.92 -3.70
CA VAL A 50 0.28 9.06 -2.89
C VAL A 50 -0.60 10.29 -3.13
N GLU A 51 -0.99 10.57 -4.36
CA GLU A 51 -1.94 11.64 -4.71
C GLU A 51 -3.29 11.43 -4.01
N TYR A 52 -3.84 10.21 -4.11
CA TYR A 52 -5.10 9.83 -3.49
C TYR A 52 -5.06 10.03 -1.96
N VAL A 53 -4.05 9.48 -1.29
CA VAL A 53 -3.90 9.63 0.18
C VAL A 53 -3.68 11.09 0.57
N SER A 54 -2.86 11.83 -0.20
CA SER A 54 -2.60 13.25 0.09
C SER A 54 -3.86 14.10 -0.04
N ALA A 55 -4.73 13.80 -1.01
CA ALA A 55 -6.03 14.42 -1.16
C ALA A 55 -6.97 14.07 0.00
N LEU A 56 -7.08 12.78 0.38
CA LEU A 56 -7.91 12.33 1.51
C LEU A 56 -7.54 13.00 2.83
N VAL A 57 -6.24 13.16 3.10
CA VAL A 57 -5.74 13.77 4.34
C VAL A 57 -5.78 15.30 4.28
N GLY A 58 -6.14 15.91 3.14
CA GLY A 58 -6.19 17.37 2.94
C GLY A 58 -4.82 18.03 2.88
N LYS A 59 -3.78 17.30 2.47
CA LYS A 59 -2.40 17.79 2.37
C LYS A 59 -1.83 17.49 0.98
N PRO A 60 -2.37 18.09 -0.09
CA PRO A 60 -1.87 17.87 -1.44
C PRO A 60 -0.38 18.28 -1.52
N ARG A 61 0.44 17.43 -2.12
CA ARG A 61 1.88 17.68 -2.30
C ARG A 61 2.26 17.39 -3.74
N PRO A 62 3.00 18.29 -4.42
CA PRO A 62 3.49 18.01 -5.78
C PRO A 62 4.46 16.83 -5.74
N ILE A 63 4.33 15.87 -6.66
CA ILE A 63 5.16 14.67 -6.71
C ILE A 63 6.29 14.86 -7.73
N TYR A 64 7.53 14.68 -7.28
CA TYR A 64 8.73 14.74 -8.12
C TYR A 64 9.29 13.32 -8.26
N PRO A 65 9.17 12.69 -9.44
CA PRO A 65 9.70 11.36 -9.67
C PRO A 65 11.23 11.40 -9.59
N LEU A 66 11.82 10.48 -8.83
CA LEU A 66 13.26 10.36 -8.71
C LEU A 66 13.81 9.33 -9.70
N SER A 67 15.00 9.61 -10.25
CA SER A 67 15.79 8.57 -10.91
C SER A 67 16.25 7.53 -9.89
N GLU A 68 16.51 6.31 -10.34
CA GLU A 68 16.90 5.19 -9.47
C GLU A 68 18.13 5.51 -8.61
N ARG A 69 19.13 6.19 -9.18
CA ARG A 69 20.35 6.56 -8.46
C ARG A 69 20.06 7.51 -7.30
N LEU A 70 19.18 8.49 -7.52
CA LEU A 70 18.76 9.44 -6.49
C LEU A 70 17.89 8.75 -5.44
N ALA A 71 16.99 7.85 -5.85
CA ALA A 71 16.17 7.05 -4.95
C ALA A 71 17.02 6.17 -4.02
N MET A 72 18.02 5.49 -4.56
CA MET A 72 18.94 4.65 -3.78
C MET A 72 19.81 5.47 -2.83
N LEU A 73 20.25 6.65 -3.24
CA LEU A 73 20.99 7.57 -2.36
C LEU A 73 20.10 8.06 -1.21
N GLN A 74 18.87 8.47 -1.51
CA GLN A 74 17.90 8.89 -0.51
C GLN A 74 17.62 7.76 0.49
N ALA A 75 17.32 6.55 0.00
CA ALA A 75 17.05 5.40 0.86
C ALA A 75 18.24 5.06 1.75
N ARG A 76 19.48 5.12 1.24
CA ARG A 76 20.69 4.91 2.05
C ARG A 76 20.82 5.95 3.18
N MET A 77 20.48 7.22 2.91
CA MET A 77 20.47 8.24 3.96
C MET A 77 19.36 7.99 4.98
N MET A 78 18.18 7.53 4.53
CA MET A 78 17.03 7.27 5.40
C MET A 78 17.19 6.02 6.27
N GLU A 79 17.92 5.00 5.81
CA GLU A 79 18.25 3.79 6.60
C GLU A 79 19.04 4.07 7.87
N LEU A 80 19.74 5.21 7.96
CA LEU A 80 20.46 5.63 9.16
C LEU A 80 19.53 6.17 10.25
N ALA A 81 18.26 6.44 9.93
CA ALA A 81 17.28 6.89 10.90
C ALA A 81 16.76 5.70 11.74
N PRO A 82 16.42 5.91 13.03
CA PRO A 82 15.91 4.85 13.90
C PRO A 82 14.59 4.23 13.42
N GLN A 83 13.84 4.93 12.55
CA GLN A 83 12.62 4.43 11.93
C GLN A 83 12.57 4.88 10.45
N PRO A 84 13.20 4.12 9.53
CA PRO A 84 13.33 4.54 8.14
C PRO A 84 11.96 4.49 7.45
N LEU A 85 11.52 5.62 6.90
CA LEU A 85 10.30 5.64 6.07
C LEU A 85 10.51 4.93 4.72
N MET A 86 11.76 4.73 4.31
CA MET A 86 12.12 4.10 3.07
C MET A 86 13.49 3.41 3.19
N SER A 87 13.53 2.11 2.90
CA SER A 87 14.76 1.31 2.83
C SER A 87 15.18 1.07 1.37
N ARG A 88 16.43 0.65 1.17
CA ARG A 88 16.95 0.23 -0.14
C ARG A 88 16.22 -1.00 -0.66
N ASP A 89 15.75 -1.87 0.23
CA ASP A 89 14.95 -3.02 -0.14
C ASP A 89 13.59 -2.59 -0.71
N ASN A 90 12.92 -1.63 -0.08
CA ASN A 90 11.69 -1.06 -0.62
C ASN A 90 11.93 -0.47 -2.02
N VAL A 91 13.01 0.30 -2.23
CA VAL A 91 13.38 0.83 -3.56
C VAL A 91 13.54 -0.30 -4.60
N ARG A 92 14.16 -1.41 -4.20
CA ARG A 92 14.36 -2.56 -5.09
C ARG A 92 13.06 -3.28 -5.39
N SER A 93 12.18 -3.47 -4.41
CA SER A 93 10.86 -4.08 -4.61
C SER A 93 10.03 -3.28 -5.62
N MET A 94 10.17 -1.95 -5.61
CA MET A 94 9.49 -1.07 -6.57
C MET A 94 10.01 -1.17 -8.01
N LYS A 95 11.05 -1.97 -8.28
CA LYS A 95 11.46 -2.24 -9.66
C LYS A 95 10.51 -3.19 -10.38
N VAL A 96 9.73 -3.95 -9.62
CA VAL A 96 8.78 -4.92 -10.14
C VAL A 96 7.38 -4.46 -9.79
N ASP A 97 6.47 -4.52 -10.75
CA ASP A 97 5.07 -4.19 -10.52
C ASP A 97 4.45 -5.23 -9.56
N ASN A 98 3.81 -4.75 -8.50
CA ASN A 98 3.09 -5.58 -7.54
C ASN A 98 1.63 -5.69 -7.94
N VAL A 99 1.38 -6.44 -9.01
CA VAL A 99 0.06 -6.63 -9.62
C VAL A 99 -0.20 -8.13 -9.80
N ALA A 100 -1.45 -8.55 -9.64
CA ALA A 100 -1.81 -9.94 -9.87
C ALA A 100 -1.72 -10.26 -11.38
N THR A 101 -1.21 -11.45 -11.69
CA THR A 101 -1.13 -11.97 -13.07
C THR A 101 -2.39 -12.75 -13.49
N GLY A 102 -3.30 -13.03 -12.55
CA GLY A 102 -4.52 -13.80 -12.76
C GLY A 102 -5.72 -13.24 -12.00
N SER A 103 -6.69 -14.10 -11.65
CA SER A 103 -7.85 -13.68 -10.85
C SER A 103 -7.38 -13.03 -9.54
N PRO A 104 -7.81 -11.81 -9.22
CA PRO A 104 -7.33 -11.06 -8.07
C PRO A 104 -7.83 -11.63 -6.73
N GLN A 105 -8.79 -12.56 -6.75
CA GLN A 105 -9.29 -13.25 -5.57
C GLN A 105 -9.68 -14.71 -5.91
N PRO A 106 -9.47 -15.67 -4.99
CA PRO A 106 -9.95 -17.04 -5.12
C PRO A 106 -11.43 -17.18 -4.74
N PHE A 107 -11.98 -18.38 -4.93
CA PHE A 107 -13.30 -18.79 -4.40
C PHE A 107 -14.51 -17.95 -4.84
N GLY A 108 -14.39 -17.16 -5.90
CA GLY A 108 -15.46 -16.27 -6.37
C GLY A 108 -15.67 -15.03 -5.49
N MET A 109 -14.71 -14.71 -4.61
CA MET A 109 -14.77 -13.50 -3.79
C MET A 109 -14.63 -12.24 -4.65
N ILE A 110 -15.32 -11.18 -4.27
CA ILE A 110 -15.27 -9.88 -4.94
C ILE A 110 -14.30 -8.99 -4.15
N PRO A 111 -13.23 -8.48 -4.77
CA PRO A 111 -12.25 -7.66 -4.07
C PRO A 111 -12.83 -6.31 -3.67
N THR A 112 -12.56 -5.90 -2.44
CA THR A 112 -12.99 -4.63 -1.88
C THR A 112 -12.17 -3.47 -2.45
N ALA A 113 -12.84 -2.45 -2.98
CA ALA A 113 -12.17 -1.28 -3.55
C ALA A 113 -11.53 -0.42 -2.46
N LEU A 114 -10.29 0.04 -2.72
CA LEU A 114 -9.53 0.90 -1.83
C LEU A 114 -10.34 2.16 -1.46
N GLU A 115 -11.05 2.72 -2.43
CA GLU A 115 -11.82 3.95 -2.31
C GLU A 115 -13.01 3.83 -1.35
N THR A 116 -13.50 2.62 -1.15
CA THR A 116 -14.60 2.36 -0.22
C THR A 116 -14.10 2.37 1.23
N VAL A 117 -12.89 1.87 1.46
CA VAL A 117 -12.38 1.62 2.83
C VAL A 117 -11.39 2.66 3.34
N ALA A 118 -10.51 3.19 2.48
CA ALA A 118 -9.47 4.14 2.90
C ALA A 118 -10.01 5.42 3.59
N PRO A 119 -11.11 6.04 3.14
CA PRO A 119 -11.65 7.25 3.79
C PRO A 119 -12.00 7.04 5.27
N ALA A 120 -12.42 5.83 5.66
CA ALA A 120 -12.80 5.53 7.04
C ALA A 120 -11.62 5.58 8.02
N TRP A 121 -10.39 5.34 7.55
CA TRP A 121 -9.19 5.37 8.41
C TRP A 121 -8.31 6.60 8.21
N LEU A 122 -8.26 7.13 6.99
CA LEU A 122 -7.36 8.21 6.59
C LEU A 122 -8.06 9.58 6.44
N GLY A 123 -9.39 9.60 6.42
CA GLY A 123 -10.16 10.84 6.28
C GLY A 123 -10.06 11.74 7.50
N GLN A 124 -10.26 13.04 7.29
CA GLN A 124 -10.21 14.07 8.35
C GLN A 124 -11.26 13.86 9.46
N ALA A 125 -12.35 13.16 9.17
CA ALA A 125 -13.43 12.83 10.10
C ALA A 125 -13.29 11.42 10.73
N ALA A 126 -12.22 10.68 10.43
CA ALA A 126 -12.02 9.36 11.03
C ALA A 126 -11.86 9.51 12.56
N PRO A 127 -12.45 8.64 13.40
CA PRO A 127 -12.28 8.70 14.86
C PRO A 127 -10.81 8.71 15.29
N ARG A 128 -9.94 8.11 14.47
CA ARG A 128 -8.49 8.08 14.67
C ARG A 128 -7.76 9.38 14.28
N ALA A 129 -8.39 10.24 13.48
CA ALA A 129 -7.84 11.53 13.07
C ALA A 129 -7.50 12.42 14.28
N HIS A 130 -8.35 12.37 15.32
CA HIS A 130 -8.16 13.15 16.55
C HIS A 130 -6.94 12.71 17.38
N TYR A 131 -6.47 11.47 17.23
CA TYR A 131 -5.32 10.95 17.96
C TYR A 131 -3.97 11.23 17.30
N TYR A 132 -3.93 11.65 16.03
CA TYR A 132 -2.68 11.93 15.32
C TYR A 132 -1.76 12.96 16.01
N PRO A 133 -2.27 14.09 16.56
CA PRO A 133 -1.45 15.05 17.28
C PRO A 133 -0.78 14.45 18.52
N PHE A 134 -1.47 13.57 19.25
CA PHE A 134 -0.96 12.94 20.46
C PHE A 134 0.12 11.88 20.14
N ARG A 135 -0.05 11.09 19.06
CA ARG A 135 0.96 10.12 18.60
C ARG A 135 2.28 10.79 18.18
N ARG A 136 2.19 11.93 17.50
CA ARG A 136 3.36 12.72 17.09
C ARG A 136 4.24 13.14 18.28
N HIS A 137 3.64 13.43 19.43
CA HIS A 137 4.37 13.79 20.65
C HIS A 137 4.90 12.57 21.40
N ALA A 138 4.26 11.41 21.25
CA ALA A 138 4.63 10.16 21.92
C ALA A 138 5.82 9.41 21.27
N ARG A 139 6.38 9.89 20.15
CA ARG A 139 7.42 9.21 19.35
C ARG A 139 7.05 7.74 19.04
N ARG A 140 5.78 7.47 18.71
CA ARG A 140 5.27 6.18 18.24
C ARG A 140 4.41 6.37 16.99
#